data_AF-A0A1T2A0Z6-F1
#
_entry.id   AF-A0A1T2A0Z6-F1
#
_cell.length_a   1.000
_cell.length_b   1.000
_cell.length_c   1.000
_cell.angle_alpha   90.00
_cell.angle_beta   90.00
_cell.angle_gamma   90.00
#
_symmetry.space_group_name_H-M   'P 1'
#
loop_
_entity.id
_entity.type
_entity.pdbx_description
1 polymer ?
#
loop_
_entity_poly.entity_id
_entity_poly.type
_entity_poly.pdbx_seq_one_letter_code
_entity_poly.pdbx_strand_id
1 'polypeptide(L)'
;MRKLLLTGAAIAALGLPAHAADLALVLGNSDYQRIDDLRSGTALTDSEAKLQTAGFSVLIEDDADAAEIRSRFRDFVTRAPEAERLVVALSGRFVHSDGETWYLPVDARDTSLPEAVSEALPLSAVMTVLAAHPGRALLLLGSADDEGNGQGLTQPGIGTLDIPQGVTVLRGSPKDVASLMSGNLTEPGASLMQSAQSEDLRASGYMPSDFVLVTEPTGKKPAPVKTPAADPSAPYWDMARSEDTITAYQLYLDRYPNGTNAAQAKQRIQQLRDEPQRQAKAAEEALNLSRDQRREVQQNLTILKFDPKGVDGIFGPGSRGAIARWQKANGFDDTSYLTRAQLTALSAQGEKRAAELKAEAEARQAKIDQQDRAYWEQTGKAGDEAGLRAYLKKYPDGLFAELAQERLDKIEADRRDEAQSADRADWDVARKADTIASYRDYLASRSDPAFKAEAEARIAELQQQNQQSDAMDAAAAKEAALNLPGVAKSLVEQRLAQMGLKPGKVDGVFDKDTRRAIRRYQTAGGLEATGYLDQATVAQLLAGAIGAR
;
A
#
# COMPACT_ATOMS: atom_id res chain seq x y z
N MET A 1 -56.73 15.76 -42.37
CA MET A 1 -58.08 15.64 -41.76
C MET A 1 -58.72 14.34 -42.21
N ARG A 2 -58.90 13.37 -41.31
CA ARG A 2 -60.00 12.39 -41.33
C ARG A 2 -60.03 11.68 -39.97
N LYS A 3 -61.09 11.97 -39.21
CA LYS A 3 -61.46 11.36 -37.92
C LYS A 3 -62.14 10.01 -38.19
N LEU A 4 -61.94 9.02 -37.32
CA LEU A 4 -62.83 7.87 -37.04
C LEU A 4 -62.33 7.26 -35.71
N LEU A 5 -62.89 7.63 -34.57
CA LEU A 5 -64.10 7.11 -33.88
C LEU A 5 -63.81 5.88 -33.02
N LEU A 6 -63.93 6.11 -31.70
CA LEU A 6 -63.90 5.14 -30.61
C LEU A 6 -65.07 4.15 -30.70
N THR A 7 -64.81 2.91 -30.28
CA THR A 7 -65.81 2.00 -29.71
C THR A 7 -65.20 1.29 -28.52
N GLY A 8 -65.58 1.74 -27.32
CA GLY A 8 -65.27 1.06 -26.06
C GLY A 8 -66.32 0.00 -25.76
N ALA A 9 -65.89 -1.24 -25.55
CA ALA A 9 -66.74 -2.33 -25.07
C ALA A 9 -66.64 -2.39 -23.54
N ALA A 10 -67.74 -2.05 -22.86
CA ALA A 10 -67.91 -2.24 -21.43
C ALA A 10 -68.33 -3.70 -21.16
N ILE A 11 -67.46 -4.48 -20.53
CA ILE A 11 -67.79 -5.82 -20.02
C ILE A 11 -68.39 -5.63 -18.63
N ALA A 12 -69.71 -5.81 -18.51
CA ALA A 12 -70.39 -5.93 -17.23
C ALA A 12 -70.14 -7.35 -16.67
N ALA A 13 -69.27 -7.46 -15.67
CA ALA A 13 -69.09 -8.69 -14.90
C ALA A 13 -70.29 -8.87 -13.97
N LEU A 14 -71.18 -9.82 -14.28
CA LEU A 14 -72.17 -10.37 -13.36
C LEU A 14 -71.43 -11.10 -12.24
N GLY A 15 -71.32 -10.47 -11.06
CA GLY A 15 -70.84 -11.14 -9.86
C GLY A 15 -71.85 -12.18 -9.39
N LEU A 16 -71.53 -13.46 -9.55
CA LEU A 16 -72.22 -14.52 -8.80
C LEU A 16 -71.93 -14.28 -7.31
N PRO A 17 -72.92 -14.44 -6.41
CA PRO A 17 -72.66 -14.37 -4.98
C PRO A 17 -71.64 -15.46 -4.62
N ALA A 18 -70.47 -15.03 -4.14
CA ALA A 18 -69.51 -15.94 -3.53
C ALA A 18 -70.14 -16.42 -2.22
N HIS A 19 -70.59 -17.67 -2.17
CA HIS A 19 -70.93 -18.31 -0.90
C HIS A 19 -69.65 -18.34 -0.06
N ALA A 20 -69.67 -17.66 1.08
CA ALA A 20 -68.64 -17.73 2.09
C ALA A 20 -68.55 -19.18 2.59
N ALA A 21 -67.39 -19.82 2.45
CA ALA A 21 -67.20 -21.18 2.92
C ALA A 21 -67.15 -21.22 4.45
N ASP A 22 -67.66 -22.28 5.06
CA ASP A 22 -67.49 -22.51 6.49
C ASP A 22 -66.02 -22.77 6.82
N LEU A 23 -65.61 -22.49 8.06
CA LEU A 23 -64.21 -22.62 8.48
C LEU A 23 -64.09 -23.56 9.68
N ALA A 24 -63.19 -24.54 9.57
CA ALA A 24 -62.87 -25.46 10.64
C ALA A 24 -61.38 -25.35 11.02
N LEU A 25 -61.08 -25.23 12.31
CA LEU A 25 -59.75 -25.47 12.88
C LEU A 25 -59.76 -26.78 13.64
N VAL A 26 -58.94 -27.74 13.24
CA VAL A 26 -58.89 -29.08 13.80
C VAL A 26 -57.46 -29.35 14.26
N LEU A 27 -57.24 -29.48 15.57
CA LEU A 27 -55.93 -29.77 16.16
C LEU A 27 -56.03 -31.05 16.99
N GLY A 28 -55.18 -32.03 16.68
CA GLY A 28 -55.10 -33.30 17.40
C GLY A 28 -53.68 -33.60 17.85
N ASN A 29 -53.47 -33.72 19.16
CA ASN A 29 -52.15 -33.99 19.75
C ASN A 29 -52.18 -35.26 20.59
N SER A 30 -51.39 -36.26 20.20
CA SER A 30 -51.21 -37.56 20.85
C SER A 30 -49.80 -37.76 21.40
N ASP A 31 -48.77 -37.44 20.61
CA ASP A 31 -47.38 -37.88 20.82
C ASP A 31 -46.55 -36.77 21.48
N TYR A 32 -46.61 -36.66 22.80
CA TYR A 32 -45.95 -35.59 23.54
C TYR A 32 -44.50 -35.94 23.86
N GLN A 33 -43.58 -35.01 23.62
CA GLN A 33 -42.15 -35.30 23.72
C GLN A 33 -41.65 -35.49 25.15
N ARG A 34 -42.28 -34.81 26.12
CA ARG A 34 -41.80 -34.70 27.51
C ARG A 34 -42.86 -34.92 28.58
N ILE A 35 -44.13 -35.02 28.18
CA ILE A 35 -45.25 -35.37 29.05
C ILE A 35 -45.91 -36.64 28.51
N ASP A 36 -46.81 -37.25 29.28
CA ASP A 36 -47.40 -38.53 28.89
C ASP A 36 -48.23 -38.42 27.60
N ASP A 37 -48.12 -39.40 26.71
CA ASP A 37 -48.91 -39.44 25.47
C ASP A 37 -50.42 -39.52 25.74
N LEU A 38 -51.23 -39.07 24.78
CA LEU A 38 -52.68 -39.16 24.80
C LEU A 38 -53.18 -40.16 23.76
N ARG A 39 -53.94 -41.17 24.20
CA ARG A 39 -54.57 -42.13 23.29
C ARG A 39 -55.64 -41.44 22.44
N SER A 40 -55.59 -41.68 21.13
CA SER A 40 -56.56 -41.16 20.15
C SER A 40 -56.60 -39.63 20.07
N GLY A 41 -55.54 -38.92 20.46
CA GLY A 41 -55.46 -37.46 20.37
C GLY A 41 -55.58 -36.95 18.92
N THR A 42 -54.96 -37.65 17.98
CA THR A 42 -54.95 -37.36 16.54
C THR A 42 -56.13 -37.96 15.79
N ALA A 43 -56.95 -38.82 16.40
CA ALA A 43 -58.11 -39.44 15.73
C ALA A 43 -59.12 -38.41 15.19
N LEU A 44 -59.11 -37.20 15.74
CA LEU A 44 -59.93 -36.09 15.30
C LEU A 44 -59.62 -35.67 13.85
N THR A 45 -58.38 -35.85 13.39
CA THR A 45 -57.93 -35.29 12.12
C THR A 45 -58.38 -36.09 10.91
N ASP A 46 -58.78 -37.35 11.13
CA ASP A 46 -59.50 -38.19 10.16
C ASP A 46 -60.82 -37.57 9.65
N SER A 47 -61.35 -36.54 10.36
CA SER A 47 -62.55 -35.81 9.95
C SER A 47 -62.33 -34.86 8.75
N GLU A 48 -61.08 -34.59 8.33
CA GLU A 48 -60.74 -33.60 7.31
C GLU A 48 -61.54 -33.81 6.01
N ALA A 49 -61.52 -35.03 5.46
CA ALA A 49 -62.15 -35.33 4.18
C ALA A 49 -63.68 -35.13 4.22
N LYS A 50 -64.32 -35.46 5.35
CA LYS A 50 -65.76 -35.31 5.53
C LYS A 50 -66.16 -33.86 5.74
N LEU A 51 -65.39 -33.10 6.53
CA LEU A 51 -65.58 -31.66 6.70
C LEU A 51 -65.42 -30.91 5.37
N GLN A 52 -64.39 -31.23 4.59
CA GLN A 52 -64.20 -30.65 3.25
C GLN A 52 -65.36 -30.98 2.30
N THR A 53 -65.94 -32.18 2.41
CA THR A 53 -67.13 -32.59 1.64
C THR A 53 -68.39 -31.85 2.11
N ALA A 54 -68.47 -31.53 3.40
CA ALA A 54 -69.53 -30.73 4.01
C ALA A 54 -69.41 -29.22 3.72
N GLY A 55 -68.37 -28.78 3.00
CA GLY A 55 -68.18 -27.38 2.58
C GLY A 55 -67.23 -26.57 3.47
N PHE A 56 -66.58 -27.19 4.46
CA PHE A 56 -65.62 -26.51 5.33
C PHE A 56 -64.26 -26.34 4.65
N SER A 57 -63.71 -25.13 4.76
CA SER A 57 -62.27 -24.89 4.63
C SER A 57 -61.61 -25.36 5.93
N VAL A 58 -60.80 -26.40 5.86
CA VAL A 58 -60.22 -27.04 7.06
C VAL A 58 -58.76 -26.60 7.22
N LEU A 59 -58.44 -26.07 8.39
CA LEU A 59 -57.09 -25.85 8.90
C LEU A 59 -56.81 -26.98 9.88
N ILE A 60 -55.83 -27.83 9.58
CA ILE A 60 -55.59 -29.06 10.32
C ILE A 60 -54.11 -29.23 10.64
N GLU A 61 -53.81 -29.75 11.83
CA GLU A 61 -52.49 -30.27 12.19
C GLU A 61 -52.60 -31.46 13.14
N ASP A 62 -51.66 -32.39 12.97
CA ASP A 62 -51.44 -33.56 13.82
C ASP A 62 -50.16 -33.34 14.61
N ASP A 63 -50.18 -33.63 15.91
CA ASP A 63 -49.02 -33.53 16.80
C ASP A 63 -48.28 -32.18 16.67
N ALA A 64 -49.06 -31.11 16.73
CA ALA A 64 -48.61 -29.76 16.44
C ALA A 64 -47.75 -29.19 17.58
N ASP A 65 -46.61 -28.62 17.22
CA ASP A 65 -45.75 -27.86 18.13
C ASP A 65 -46.31 -26.45 18.42
N ALA A 66 -45.71 -25.75 19.39
CA ALA A 66 -46.15 -24.41 19.78
C ALA A 66 -46.14 -23.39 18.62
N ALA A 67 -45.21 -23.50 17.67
CA ALA A 67 -45.12 -22.60 16.53
C ALA A 67 -46.21 -22.90 15.49
N GLU A 68 -46.49 -24.17 15.24
CA GLU A 68 -47.52 -24.66 14.33
C GLU A 68 -48.92 -24.30 14.83
N ILE A 69 -49.22 -24.55 16.12
CA ILE A 69 -50.50 -24.13 16.75
C ILE A 69 -50.70 -22.63 16.62
N ARG A 70 -49.68 -21.81 16.95
CA ARG A 70 -49.75 -20.34 16.82
C ARG A 70 -49.95 -19.89 15.37
N SER A 71 -49.32 -20.59 14.43
CA SER A 71 -49.47 -20.32 12.99
C SER A 71 -50.91 -20.62 12.52
N ARG A 72 -51.43 -21.81 12.84
CA ARG A 72 -52.78 -22.24 12.45
C ARG A 72 -53.88 -21.43 13.08
N PHE A 73 -53.74 -21.10 14.36
CA PHE A 73 -54.69 -20.24 15.04
C PHE A 73 -54.71 -18.83 14.43
N ARG A 74 -53.55 -18.28 14.04
CA ARG A 74 -53.48 -16.99 13.33
C ARG A 74 -54.19 -17.04 11.97
N ASP A 75 -53.98 -18.11 11.21
CA ASP A 75 -54.69 -18.34 9.94
C ASP A 75 -56.20 -18.44 10.16
N PHE A 76 -56.63 -19.12 11.22
CA PHE A 76 -58.03 -19.23 11.61
C PHE A 76 -58.62 -17.85 11.95
N VAL A 77 -57.98 -17.08 12.83
CA VAL A 77 -58.39 -15.72 13.21
C VAL A 77 -58.52 -14.81 11.98
N THR A 78 -57.59 -14.92 11.03
CA THR A 78 -57.57 -14.07 9.83
C THR A 78 -58.73 -14.37 8.89
N ARG A 79 -59.18 -15.63 8.82
CA ARG A 79 -60.22 -16.09 7.90
C ARG A 79 -61.61 -16.14 8.54
N ALA A 80 -61.67 -16.21 9.87
CA ALA A 80 -62.91 -16.33 10.62
C ALA A 80 -63.96 -15.26 10.28
N PRO A 81 -63.64 -13.97 10.08
CA PRO A 81 -64.65 -12.94 9.78
C PRO A 81 -65.43 -13.15 8.47
N GLU A 82 -64.86 -13.89 7.53
CA GLU A 82 -65.45 -14.16 6.21
C GLU A 82 -66.20 -15.49 6.16
N ALA A 83 -66.21 -16.26 7.25
CA ALA A 83 -66.83 -17.59 7.31
C ALA A 83 -68.30 -17.51 7.75
N GLU A 84 -69.16 -18.36 7.20
CA GLU A 84 -70.57 -18.39 7.60
C GLU A 84 -70.77 -19.09 8.96
N ARG A 85 -70.04 -20.19 9.18
CA ARG A 85 -70.03 -20.97 10.42
C ARG A 85 -68.60 -21.30 10.81
N LEU A 86 -68.37 -21.37 12.13
CA LEU A 86 -67.06 -21.68 12.70
C LEU A 86 -67.12 -22.98 13.50
N VAL A 87 -66.17 -23.87 13.23
CA VAL A 87 -65.93 -25.06 14.03
C VAL A 87 -64.48 -25.03 14.51
N VAL A 88 -64.28 -25.19 15.81
CA VAL A 88 -62.96 -25.45 16.38
C VAL A 88 -63.04 -26.78 17.11
N ALA A 89 -62.17 -27.71 16.76
CA ALA A 89 -62.09 -29.01 17.39
C ALA A 89 -60.67 -29.23 17.89
N LEU A 90 -60.52 -29.36 19.21
CA LEU A 90 -59.24 -29.52 19.88
C LEU A 90 -59.25 -30.84 20.64
N SER A 91 -58.34 -31.74 20.29
CA SER A 91 -58.17 -33.03 20.92
C SER A 91 -56.74 -33.16 21.44
N GLY A 92 -56.56 -33.32 22.74
CA GLY A 92 -55.24 -33.24 23.37
C GLY A 92 -55.27 -33.03 24.88
N ARG A 93 -54.12 -32.66 25.43
CA ARG A 93 -53.96 -32.32 26.83
C ARG A 93 -54.28 -30.86 27.08
N PHE A 94 -54.93 -30.64 28.21
CA PHE A 94 -55.27 -29.32 28.69
C PHE A 94 -54.71 -29.12 30.08
N VAL A 95 -54.41 -27.88 30.40
CA VAL A 95 -54.14 -27.43 31.77
C VAL A 95 -54.99 -26.21 32.05
N HIS A 96 -55.37 -26.01 33.30
CA HIS A 96 -56.16 -24.86 33.70
C HIS A 96 -55.66 -24.21 34.99
N SER A 97 -56.07 -22.96 35.18
CA SER A 97 -55.94 -22.19 36.42
C SER A 97 -57.31 -21.59 36.79
N ASP A 98 -57.39 -20.73 37.80
CA ASP A 98 -58.65 -20.15 38.31
C ASP A 98 -59.43 -19.31 37.27
N GLY A 99 -58.88 -19.01 36.09
CA GLY A 99 -59.57 -18.19 35.08
C GLY A 99 -59.21 -18.46 33.62
N GLU A 100 -58.43 -19.50 33.32
CA GLU A 100 -58.02 -19.81 31.95
C GLU A 100 -57.77 -21.31 31.79
N THR A 101 -58.03 -21.83 30.59
CA THR A 101 -57.66 -23.18 30.19
C THR A 101 -56.81 -23.09 28.93
N TRP A 102 -55.70 -23.84 28.89
CA TRP A 102 -54.78 -23.87 27.76
C TRP A 102 -54.77 -25.26 27.11
N TYR A 103 -54.71 -25.28 25.78
CA TYR A 103 -54.44 -26.47 24.97
C TYR A 103 -52.94 -26.61 24.71
N LEU A 104 -52.35 -27.74 25.13
CA LEU A 104 -50.90 -27.92 25.14
C LEU A 104 -50.33 -28.40 23.79
N PRO A 105 -49.18 -27.86 23.33
CA PRO A 105 -48.46 -28.37 22.18
C PRO A 105 -47.68 -29.66 22.52
N VAL A 106 -47.29 -30.44 21.51
CA VAL A 106 -46.55 -31.70 21.74
C VAL A 106 -45.12 -31.50 22.26
N ASP A 107 -44.53 -30.32 22.03
CA ASP A 107 -43.18 -29.96 22.49
C ASP A 107 -43.16 -29.30 23.89
N ALA A 108 -44.32 -29.23 24.54
CA ALA A 108 -44.47 -28.72 25.90
C ALA A 108 -43.51 -29.43 26.87
N ARG A 109 -42.75 -28.63 27.64
CA ARG A 109 -41.71 -29.17 28.53
C ARG A 109 -42.26 -29.81 29.79
N ASP A 110 -43.31 -29.21 30.32
CA ASP A 110 -44.02 -29.61 31.54
C ASP A 110 -45.44 -29.01 31.52
N THR A 111 -46.20 -29.21 32.59
CA THR A 111 -47.58 -28.72 32.73
C THR A 111 -47.69 -27.43 33.55
N SER A 112 -46.57 -26.69 33.70
CA SER A 112 -46.50 -25.50 34.57
C SER A 112 -47.12 -24.26 33.95
N LEU A 113 -47.48 -23.28 34.79
CA LEU A 113 -48.05 -22.01 34.35
C LEU A 113 -47.14 -21.21 33.39
N PRO A 114 -45.81 -21.06 33.63
CA PRO A 114 -44.96 -20.36 32.68
C PRO A 114 -44.99 -20.98 31.28
N GLU A 115 -44.91 -22.30 31.19
CA GLU A 115 -44.96 -23.04 29.91
C GLU A 115 -46.32 -22.85 29.22
N ALA A 116 -47.41 -22.99 29.96
CA ALA A 116 -48.77 -22.80 29.44
C ALA A 116 -49.00 -21.37 28.92
N VAL A 117 -48.48 -20.35 29.62
CA VAL A 117 -48.64 -18.95 29.22
C VAL A 117 -47.77 -18.58 28.01
N SER A 118 -46.58 -19.15 27.86
CA SER A 118 -45.67 -18.79 26.77
C SER A 118 -45.92 -19.55 25.47
N GLU A 119 -46.26 -20.84 25.54
CA GLU A 119 -46.25 -21.73 24.38
C GLU A 119 -47.63 -22.33 24.03
N ALA A 120 -48.55 -22.45 25.00
CA ALA A 120 -49.85 -23.12 24.78
C ALA A 120 -50.95 -22.18 24.26
N LEU A 121 -52.03 -22.76 23.70
CA LEU A 121 -53.15 -21.99 23.14
C LEU A 121 -54.22 -21.73 24.21
N PRO A 122 -54.45 -20.47 24.64
CA PRO A 122 -55.50 -20.14 25.59
C PRO A 122 -56.89 -20.31 24.95
N LEU A 123 -57.80 -21.01 25.63
CA LEU A 123 -59.16 -21.22 25.15
C LEU A 123 -59.98 -19.94 25.17
N SER A 124 -59.68 -18.97 26.05
CA SER A 124 -60.32 -17.65 25.99
C SER A 124 -60.13 -16.95 24.64
N ALA A 125 -58.98 -17.13 23.99
CA ALA A 125 -58.71 -16.57 22.66
C ALA A 125 -59.56 -17.28 21.60
N VAL A 126 -59.68 -18.61 21.66
CA VAL A 126 -60.54 -19.39 20.77
C VAL A 126 -62.00 -18.96 20.92
N MET A 127 -62.48 -18.87 22.17
CA MET A 127 -63.84 -18.41 22.49
C MET A 127 -64.10 -16.99 21.99
N THR A 128 -63.12 -16.10 22.08
CA THR A 128 -63.23 -14.72 21.57
C THR A 128 -63.50 -14.69 20.07
N VAL A 129 -62.82 -15.55 19.29
CA VAL A 129 -63.04 -15.65 17.84
C VAL A 129 -64.41 -16.27 17.53
N LEU A 130 -64.79 -17.33 18.26
CA LEU A 130 -66.08 -18.00 18.10
C LEU A 130 -67.26 -17.07 18.44
N ALA A 131 -67.10 -16.20 19.44
CA ALA A 131 -68.11 -15.22 19.85
C ALA A 131 -68.49 -14.22 18.75
N ALA A 132 -67.62 -14.02 17.75
CA ALA A 132 -67.92 -13.17 16.60
C ALA A 132 -69.03 -13.77 15.68
N HIS A 133 -69.37 -15.06 15.84
CA HIS A 133 -70.37 -15.78 15.06
C HIS A 133 -71.47 -16.38 15.96
N PRO A 134 -72.23 -15.54 16.68
CA PRO A 134 -73.21 -16.02 17.66
C PRO A 134 -74.29 -16.88 16.97
N GLY A 135 -74.53 -18.06 17.55
CA GLY A 135 -75.49 -19.05 17.07
C GLY A 135 -75.01 -19.90 15.90
N ARG A 136 -73.77 -19.73 15.44
CA ARG A 136 -73.15 -20.44 14.31
C ARG A 136 -71.71 -20.91 14.61
N ALA A 137 -71.37 -20.98 15.89
CA ALA A 137 -70.04 -21.32 16.38
C ALA A 137 -70.07 -22.56 17.29
N LEU A 138 -69.22 -23.54 16.99
CA LEU A 138 -69.10 -24.81 17.71
C LEU A 138 -67.64 -25.03 18.15
N LEU A 139 -67.44 -25.28 19.44
CA LEU A 139 -66.18 -25.75 20.01
C LEU A 139 -66.34 -27.21 20.46
N LEU A 140 -65.47 -28.10 20.00
CA LEU A 140 -65.38 -29.46 20.50
C LEU A 140 -64.05 -29.67 21.22
N LEU A 141 -64.10 -30.19 22.44
CA LEU A 141 -62.92 -30.47 23.25
C LEU A 141 -62.86 -31.96 23.59
N GLY A 142 -61.87 -32.64 23.02
CA GLY A 142 -61.53 -34.03 23.31
C GLY A 142 -60.39 -34.08 24.32
N SER A 143 -60.68 -34.51 25.55
CA SER A 143 -59.66 -34.65 26.59
C SER A 143 -59.90 -35.92 27.40
N ALA A 144 -58.84 -36.49 27.96
CA ALA A 144 -58.98 -37.52 28.97
C ALA A 144 -59.39 -36.86 30.30
N ASP A 145 -60.27 -37.53 31.06
CA ASP A 145 -60.54 -37.15 32.44
C ASP A 145 -59.28 -37.45 33.28
N ASP A 146 -58.32 -36.52 33.27
CA ASP A 146 -57.05 -36.67 34.00
C ASP A 146 -57.26 -36.27 35.47
N GLU A 147 -57.55 -37.26 36.34
CA GLU A 147 -57.43 -37.09 37.81
C GLU A 147 -55.94 -37.07 38.22
N GLY A 148 -55.23 -36.01 37.86
CA GLY A 148 -53.82 -35.79 38.20
C GLY A 148 -53.61 -34.69 39.24
N ASN A 149 -52.59 -34.85 40.10
CA ASN A 149 -52.13 -33.76 40.97
C ASN A 149 -51.43 -32.69 40.12
N GLY A 150 -52.00 -31.49 40.05
CA GLY A 150 -51.40 -30.36 39.35
C GLY A 150 -50.02 -29.96 39.85
N GLN A 151 -49.22 -29.35 38.96
CA GLN A 151 -47.90 -28.82 39.30
C GLN A 151 -47.99 -27.31 39.52
N GLY A 152 -47.91 -26.88 40.78
CA GLY A 152 -47.85 -25.46 41.14
C GLY A 152 -49.20 -24.75 41.02
N LEU A 153 -49.31 -23.83 40.06
CA LEU A 153 -50.48 -22.95 39.86
C LEU A 153 -51.45 -23.45 38.77
N THR A 154 -51.15 -24.60 38.14
CA THR A 154 -51.96 -25.21 37.08
C THR A 154 -52.39 -26.63 37.47
N GLN A 155 -53.57 -27.01 37.02
CA GLN A 155 -54.17 -28.33 37.19
C GLN A 155 -54.40 -29.00 35.81
N PRO A 156 -54.21 -30.32 35.66
CA PRO A 156 -54.49 -31.01 34.41
C PRO A 156 -55.99 -30.99 34.10
N GLY A 157 -56.32 -31.02 32.81
CA GLY A 157 -57.69 -31.07 32.33
C GLY A 157 -58.29 -29.71 31.99
N ILE A 158 -59.59 -29.74 31.69
CA ILE A 158 -60.36 -28.57 31.28
C ILE A 158 -61.05 -27.99 32.51
N GLY A 159 -60.70 -26.74 32.86
CA GLY A 159 -61.27 -26.03 33.99
C GLY A 159 -62.67 -25.47 33.70
N THR A 160 -63.07 -24.49 34.52
CA THR A 160 -64.30 -23.72 34.26
C THR A 160 -64.10 -22.86 33.02
N LEU A 161 -65.05 -22.92 32.08
CA LEU A 161 -65.01 -22.13 30.85
C LEU A 161 -66.04 -21.01 30.94
N ASP A 162 -65.61 -19.77 30.69
CA ASP A 162 -66.52 -18.65 30.45
C ASP A 162 -66.98 -18.69 28.99
N ILE A 163 -68.16 -19.27 28.75
CA ILE A 163 -68.67 -19.53 27.40
C ILE A 163 -69.46 -18.30 26.92
N PRO A 164 -69.03 -17.61 25.84
CA PRO A 164 -69.74 -16.45 25.32
C PRO A 164 -71.14 -16.79 24.80
N GLN A 165 -72.04 -15.79 24.81
CA GLN A 165 -73.39 -15.94 24.28
C GLN A 165 -73.35 -16.36 22.81
N GLY A 166 -74.12 -17.39 22.46
CA GLY A 166 -74.21 -17.92 21.09
C GLY A 166 -73.15 -18.96 20.71
N VAL A 167 -72.19 -19.29 21.58
CA VAL A 167 -71.21 -20.36 21.33
C VAL A 167 -71.69 -21.69 21.92
N THR A 168 -71.64 -22.75 21.11
CA THR A 168 -71.93 -24.12 21.55
C THR A 168 -70.63 -24.82 21.91
N VAL A 169 -70.55 -25.48 23.07
CA VAL A 169 -69.34 -26.21 23.49
C VAL A 169 -69.70 -27.66 23.82
N LEU A 170 -69.06 -28.60 23.13
CA LEU A 170 -69.18 -30.04 23.40
C LEU A 170 -67.86 -30.57 23.99
N ARG A 171 -67.97 -31.39 25.03
CA ARG A 171 -66.82 -31.98 25.73
C ARG A 171 -67.01 -33.47 25.92
N GLY A 172 -65.95 -34.24 25.70
CA GLY A 172 -65.93 -35.69 25.94
C GLY A 172 -64.55 -36.30 25.70
N SER A 173 -64.49 -37.61 25.53
CA SER A 173 -63.22 -38.28 25.23
C SER A 173 -62.72 -37.93 23.82
N PRO A 174 -61.41 -37.98 23.56
CA PRO A 174 -60.85 -37.78 22.21
C PRO A 174 -61.54 -38.65 21.15
N LYS A 175 -61.88 -39.88 21.51
CA LYS A 175 -62.56 -40.84 20.64
C LYS A 175 -63.98 -40.39 20.30
N ASP A 176 -64.76 -39.97 21.30
CA ASP A 176 -66.17 -39.59 21.10
C ASP A 176 -66.29 -38.29 20.28
N VAL A 177 -65.37 -37.35 20.52
CA VAL A 177 -65.29 -36.12 19.73
C VAL A 177 -64.90 -36.41 18.28
N ALA A 178 -63.94 -37.31 18.05
CA ALA A 178 -63.57 -37.76 16.71
C ALA A 178 -64.72 -38.52 16.03
N SER A 179 -65.43 -39.39 16.74
CA SER A 179 -66.61 -40.11 16.23
C SER A 179 -67.70 -39.15 15.79
N LEU A 180 -68.00 -38.11 16.58
CA LEU A 180 -68.98 -37.10 16.23
C LEU A 180 -68.57 -36.36 14.94
N MET A 181 -67.33 -35.86 14.89
CA MET A 181 -66.80 -35.05 13.77
C MET A 181 -66.64 -35.85 12.48
N SER A 182 -66.31 -37.13 12.58
CA SER A 182 -66.21 -38.04 11.45
C SER A 182 -67.54 -38.75 11.15
N GLY A 183 -68.57 -38.60 11.96
CA GLY A 183 -69.84 -39.31 11.85
C GLY A 183 -71.01 -38.39 11.49
N ASN A 184 -72.09 -38.55 12.25
CA ASN A 184 -73.41 -37.97 11.97
C ASN A 184 -73.40 -36.44 11.87
N LEU A 185 -72.45 -35.74 12.50
CA LEU A 185 -72.42 -34.28 12.49
C LEU A 185 -72.17 -33.68 11.10
N THR A 186 -71.49 -34.43 10.23
CA THR A 186 -71.21 -34.00 8.85
C THR A 186 -72.31 -34.42 7.86
N GLU A 187 -73.35 -35.11 8.32
CA GLU A 187 -74.49 -35.49 7.49
C GLU A 187 -75.48 -34.31 7.33
N PRO A 188 -75.98 -34.05 6.10
CA PRO A 188 -76.97 -33.00 5.87
C PRO A 188 -78.23 -33.19 6.72
N GLY A 189 -78.64 -32.13 7.43
CA GLY A 189 -79.85 -32.13 8.27
C GLY A 189 -79.70 -32.77 9.64
N ALA A 190 -78.53 -33.29 10.02
CA ALA A 190 -78.32 -33.90 11.32
C ALA A 190 -78.37 -32.87 12.46
N SER A 191 -79.14 -33.18 13.50
CA SER A 191 -79.20 -32.36 14.72
C SER A 191 -77.92 -32.56 15.55
N LEU A 192 -77.25 -31.45 15.89
CA LEU A 192 -76.06 -31.48 16.76
C LEU A 192 -76.37 -32.09 18.13
N MET A 193 -77.50 -31.72 18.74
CA MET A 193 -77.84 -32.18 20.09
C MET A 193 -78.14 -33.67 20.14
N GLN A 194 -78.81 -34.21 19.13
CA GLN A 194 -79.07 -35.64 19.03
C GLN A 194 -77.78 -36.43 18.79
N SER A 195 -76.90 -35.92 17.91
CA SER A 195 -75.60 -36.54 17.63
C SER A 195 -74.63 -36.45 18.82
N ALA A 196 -74.67 -35.37 19.60
CA ALA A 196 -73.88 -35.24 20.82
C ALA A 196 -74.33 -36.23 21.91
N GLN A 197 -75.64 -36.42 22.07
CA GLN A 197 -76.19 -37.39 23.02
C GLN A 197 -75.87 -38.84 22.66
N SER A 198 -75.76 -39.18 21.37
CA SER A 198 -75.39 -40.54 20.96
C SER A 198 -73.92 -40.89 21.24
N GLU A 199 -73.05 -39.89 21.39
CA GLU A 199 -71.61 -40.04 21.60
C GLU A 199 -71.19 -39.72 23.06
N ASP A 200 -72.12 -39.73 24.02
CA ASP A 200 -71.87 -39.40 25.45
C ASP A 200 -71.16 -38.04 25.68
N LEU A 201 -71.39 -37.07 24.79
CA LEU A 201 -70.78 -35.75 24.86
C LEU A 201 -71.58 -34.81 25.78
N ARG A 202 -70.86 -34.11 26.66
CA ARG A 202 -71.43 -33.08 27.54
C ARG A 202 -71.52 -31.75 26.78
N ALA A 203 -72.74 -31.28 26.57
CA ALA A 203 -72.99 -29.96 25.98
C ALA A 203 -73.01 -28.85 27.04
N SER A 204 -72.47 -27.69 26.68
CA SER A 204 -72.51 -26.44 27.47
C SER A 204 -72.64 -25.21 26.55
N GLY A 205 -73.11 -24.07 27.08
CA GLY A 205 -73.29 -22.84 26.32
C GLY A 205 -74.64 -22.71 25.61
N TYR A 206 -74.65 -22.09 24.43
CA TYR A 206 -75.84 -21.94 23.60
C TYR A 206 -76.20 -23.28 22.93
N MET A 207 -77.41 -23.77 23.14
CA MET A 207 -77.86 -25.08 22.61
C MET A 207 -79.20 -24.95 21.89
N PRO A 208 -79.23 -24.50 20.62
CA PRO A 208 -80.46 -24.47 19.87
C PRO A 208 -80.87 -25.89 19.47
N SER A 209 -82.16 -26.21 19.64
CA SER A 209 -82.73 -27.52 19.31
C SER A 209 -82.68 -27.85 17.81
N ASP A 210 -82.55 -26.82 16.96
CA ASP A 210 -82.52 -26.86 15.51
C ASP A 210 -81.11 -26.61 14.92
N PHE A 211 -80.04 -26.66 15.74
CA PHE A 211 -78.68 -26.51 15.22
C PHE A 211 -78.32 -27.66 14.28
N VAL A 212 -78.07 -27.32 13.02
CA VAL A 212 -77.60 -28.25 11.99
C VAL A 212 -76.29 -27.73 11.43
N LEU A 213 -75.22 -28.53 11.54
CA LEU A 213 -73.89 -28.15 11.04
C LEU A 213 -73.78 -28.23 9.52
N VAL A 214 -74.66 -28.98 8.83
CA VAL A 214 -74.67 -29.09 7.36
C VAL A 214 -76.10 -28.96 6.86
N THR A 215 -76.46 -27.80 6.31
CA THR A 215 -77.84 -27.50 5.87
C THR A 215 -78.11 -27.90 4.41
N GLU A 216 -77.13 -27.82 3.50
CA GLU A 216 -77.19 -28.33 2.12
C GLU A 216 -75.82 -28.83 1.63
N PRO A 217 -75.74 -29.93 0.85
CA PRO A 217 -74.48 -30.40 0.27
C PRO A 217 -74.03 -29.46 -0.85
N THR A 218 -73.07 -28.58 -0.58
CA THR A 218 -72.61 -27.59 -1.57
C THR A 218 -71.80 -28.18 -2.74
N GLY A 219 -71.43 -29.47 -2.70
CA GLY A 219 -70.82 -30.22 -3.81
C GLY A 219 -69.47 -29.66 -4.31
N LYS A 220 -69.01 -28.52 -3.80
CA LYS A 220 -67.75 -27.85 -4.14
C LYS A 220 -66.81 -27.97 -2.95
N LYS A 221 -65.87 -28.91 -3.07
CA LYS A 221 -64.75 -29.03 -2.14
C LYS A 221 -63.94 -27.72 -2.16
N PRO A 222 -63.79 -27.00 -1.03
CA PRO A 222 -62.92 -25.84 -0.94
C PRO A 222 -61.48 -26.24 -1.32
N ALA A 223 -60.74 -25.35 -1.98
CA ALA A 223 -59.36 -25.65 -2.36
C ALA A 223 -58.51 -25.92 -1.10
N PRO A 224 -57.65 -26.95 -1.08
CA PRO A 224 -56.81 -27.26 0.07
C PRO A 224 -55.94 -26.05 0.41
N VAL A 225 -55.95 -25.68 1.69
CA VAL A 225 -55.19 -24.53 2.20
C VAL A 225 -53.70 -24.88 2.21
N LYS A 226 -52.95 -24.42 1.22
CA LYS A 226 -51.48 -24.55 1.19
C LYS A 226 -50.84 -23.45 2.03
N THR A 227 -50.24 -23.80 3.15
CA THR A 227 -49.39 -22.92 3.95
C THR A 227 -47.99 -22.85 3.30
N PRO A 228 -47.42 -21.66 3.04
CA PRO A 228 -45.99 -21.54 2.72
C PRO A 228 -45.16 -21.91 3.95
N ALA A 229 -44.18 -22.80 3.80
CA ALA A 229 -43.23 -23.12 4.87
C ALA A 229 -42.45 -21.85 5.28
N ALA A 230 -42.34 -21.59 6.59
CA ALA A 230 -41.53 -20.49 7.12
C ALA A 230 -40.05 -20.72 6.77
N ASP A 231 -39.33 -19.68 6.30
CA ASP A 231 -37.89 -19.74 6.06
C ASP A 231 -37.16 -19.95 7.41
N PRO A 232 -36.54 -21.12 7.66
CA PRO A 232 -35.90 -21.41 8.94
C PRO A 232 -34.68 -20.51 9.22
N SER A 233 -34.19 -19.74 8.24
CA SER A 233 -33.07 -18.81 8.41
C SER A 233 -33.47 -17.42 8.92
N ALA A 234 -34.77 -17.08 8.90
CA ALA A 234 -35.29 -15.76 9.29
C ALA A 234 -34.88 -15.31 10.71
N PRO A 235 -35.07 -16.10 11.79
CA PRO A 235 -34.72 -15.66 13.14
C PRO A 235 -33.21 -15.44 13.33
N TYR A 236 -32.37 -16.24 12.67
CA TYR A 236 -30.91 -16.09 12.72
C TYR A 236 -30.43 -14.84 11.98
N TRP A 237 -31.11 -14.49 10.89
CA TRP A 237 -30.83 -13.25 10.17
C TRP A 237 -31.22 -12.01 10.98
N ASP A 238 -32.35 -12.05 11.67
CA ASP A 238 -32.80 -10.95 12.53
C ASP A 238 -31.83 -10.69 13.68
N MET A 239 -31.33 -11.76 14.31
CA MET A 239 -30.28 -11.67 15.33
C MET A 239 -28.96 -11.09 14.77
N ALA A 240 -28.53 -11.53 13.58
CA ALA A 240 -27.30 -11.03 12.98
C ALA A 240 -27.39 -9.51 12.70
N ARG A 241 -28.56 -9.02 12.30
CA ARG A 241 -28.82 -7.59 12.10
C ARG A 241 -28.93 -6.79 13.39
N SER A 242 -29.49 -7.36 14.46
CA SER A 242 -29.61 -6.65 15.73
C SER A 242 -28.27 -6.42 16.41
N GLU A 243 -27.38 -7.42 16.33
CA GLU A 243 -26.02 -7.33 16.91
C GLU A 243 -25.06 -6.51 16.04
N ASP A 244 -25.20 -6.58 14.71
CA ASP A 244 -24.36 -5.87 13.72
C ASP A 244 -22.84 -6.07 13.92
N THR A 245 -22.44 -7.28 14.33
CA THR A 245 -21.03 -7.65 14.53
C THR A 245 -20.58 -8.67 13.50
N ILE A 246 -19.26 -8.68 13.20
CA ILE A 246 -18.66 -9.70 12.31
C ILE A 246 -19.00 -11.12 12.80
N THR A 247 -18.93 -11.35 14.11
CA THR A 247 -19.23 -12.64 14.75
C THR A 247 -20.69 -13.06 14.50
N ALA A 248 -21.65 -12.15 14.65
CA ALA A 248 -23.06 -12.46 14.47
C ALA A 248 -23.39 -12.82 13.01
N TYR A 249 -22.81 -12.11 12.04
CA TYR A 249 -22.96 -12.44 10.62
C TYR A 249 -22.21 -13.72 10.22
N GLN A 250 -21.08 -14.03 10.85
CA GLN A 250 -20.37 -15.30 10.64
C GLN A 250 -21.21 -16.48 11.15
N LEU A 251 -21.80 -16.37 12.33
CA LEU A 251 -22.68 -17.41 12.89
C LEU A 251 -23.89 -17.70 11.98
N TYR A 252 -24.48 -16.67 11.37
CA TYR A 252 -25.52 -16.85 10.35
C TYR A 252 -25.01 -17.63 9.13
N LEU A 253 -23.84 -17.28 8.60
CA LEU A 253 -23.24 -17.94 7.44
C LEU A 253 -22.80 -19.38 7.71
N ASP A 254 -22.35 -19.69 8.92
CA ASP A 254 -21.93 -21.04 9.29
C ASP A 254 -23.12 -22.02 9.31
N ARG A 255 -24.28 -21.56 9.78
CA ARG A 255 -25.51 -22.37 9.82
C ARG A 255 -26.27 -22.37 8.50
N TYR A 256 -26.26 -21.25 7.78
CA TYR A 256 -26.99 -21.08 6.51
C TYR A 256 -26.07 -20.52 5.40
N PRO A 257 -25.08 -21.30 4.93
CA PRO A 257 -24.08 -20.82 3.97
C PRO A 257 -24.66 -20.40 2.61
N ASN A 258 -25.80 -21.00 2.25
CA ASN A 258 -26.59 -20.70 1.05
C ASN A 258 -27.99 -20.12 1.40
N GLY A 259 -28.16 -19.57 2.60
CA GLY A 259 -29.42 -18.95 3.03
C GLY A 259 -29.76 -17.70 2.23
N THR A 260 -31.04 -17.30 2.27
CA THR A 260 -31.59 -16.15 1.53
C THR A 260 -30.76 -14.86 1.69
N ASN A 261 -30.18 -14.63 2.88
CA ASN A 261 -29.43 -13.42 3.23
C ASN A 261 -27.89 -13.63 3.25
N ALA A 262 -27.38 -14.76 2.75
CA ALA A 262 -25.94 -15.07 2.81
C ALA A 262 -25.07 -14.04 2.06
N ALA A 263 -25.55 -13.51 0.93
CA ALA A 263 -24.84 -12.46 0.20
C ALA A 263 -24.74 -11.16 1.02
N GLN A 264 -25.83 -10.76 1.69
CA GLN A 264 -25.89 -9.56 2.51
C GLN A 264 -24.99 -9.68 3.74
N ALA A 265 -24.99 -10.84 4.42
CA ALA A 265 -24.11 -11.10 5.55
C ALA A 265 -22.62 -10.97 5.18
N LYS A 266 -22.19 -11.56 4.03
CA LYS A 266 -20.82 -11.44 3.53
C LYS A 266 -20.44 -9.99 3.24
N GLN A 267 -21.34 -9.24 2.59
CA GLN A 267 -21.12 -7.82 2.30
C GLN A 267 -20.97 -6.99 3.60
N ARG A 268 -21.81 -7.26 4.61
CA ARG A 268 -21.77 -6.52 5.87
C ARG A 268 -20.50 -6.80 6.66
N ILE A 269 -20.04 -8.05 6.70
CA ILE A 269 -18.73 -8.41 7.28
C ILE A 269 -17.61 -7.59 6.64
N GLN A 270 -17.61 -7.45 5.31
CA GLN A 270 -16.59 -6.69 4.62
C GLN A 270 -16.64 -5.20 5.01
N GLN A 271 -17.84 -4.60 5.06
CA GLN A 271 -18.01 -3.21 5.48
C GLN A 271 -17.52 -2.94 6.90
N LEU A 272 -17.80 -3.85 7.83
CA LEU A 272 -17.35 -3.77 9.23
C LEU A 272 -15.83 -3.90 9.35
N ARG A 273 -15.19 -4.73 8.50
CA ARG A 273 -13.73 -4.84 8.43
C ARG A 273 -13.06 -3.58 7.86
N ASP A 274 -13.70 -2.96 6.87
CA ASP A 274 -13.16 -1.77 6.18
C ASP A 274 -13.50 -0.46 6.93
N GLU A 275 -14.36 -0.51 7.95
CA GLU A 275 -14.78 0.65 8.74
C GLU A 275 -13.61 1.38 9.42
N PRO A 276 -12.67 0.72 10.12
CA PRO A 276 -11.52 1.41 10.72
C PRO A 276 -10.66 2.14 9.68
N GLN A 277 -10.47 1.55 8.50
CA GLN A 277 -9.73 2.19 7.41
C GLN A 277 -10.48 3.42 6.86
N ARG A 278 -11.80 3.35 6.71
CA ARG A 278 -12.63 4.49 6.27
C ARG A 278 -12.57 5.63 7.29
N GLN A 279 -12.69 5.32 8.59
CA GLN A 279 -12.58 6.30 9.66
C GLN A 279 -11.18 6.93 9.69
N ALA A 280 -10.12 6.13 9.61
CA ALA A 280 -8.74 6.62 9.59
C ALA A 280 -8.45 7.48 8.35
N LYS A 281 -8.96 7.09 7.17
CA LYS A 281 -8.86 7.89 5.95
C LYS A 281 -9.57 9.24 6.10
N ALA A 282 -10.80 9.25 6.59
CA ALA A 282 -11.54 10.48 6.84
C ALA A 282 -10.84 11.37 7.88
N ALA A 283 -10.26 10.77 8.92
CA ALA A 283 -9.46 11.47 9.91
C ALA A 283 -8.21 12.10 9.29
N GLU A 284 -7.46 11.38 8.43
CA GLU A 284 -6.29 11.90 7.71
C GLU A 284 -6.66 13.05 6.77
N GLU A 285 -7.75 12.90 6.02
CA GLU A 285 -8.28 13.95 5.13
C GLU A 285 -8.64 15.21 5.92
N ALA A 286 -9.28 15.07 7.08
CA ALA A 286 -9.60 16.18 7.97
C ALA A 286 -8.36 16.87 8.57
N LEU A 287 -7.18 16.22 8.58
CA LEU A 287 -5.93 16.88 9.00
C LEU A 287 -5.50 17.96 8.02
N ASN A 288 -5.99 17.94 6.77
CA ASN A 288 -5.65 18.89 5.70
C ASN A 288 -4.13 19.10 5.55
N LEU A 289 -3.36 18.00 5.54
CA LEU A 289 -1.91 18.06 5.50
C LEU A 289 -1.41 18.71 4.20
N SER A 290 -0.64 19.78 4.37
CA SER A 290 0.11 20.43 3.29
C SER A 290 1.15 19.48 2.69
N ARG A 291 1.62 19.81 1.50
CA ARG A 291 2.67 19.03 0.82
C ARG A 291 3.95 18.94 1.66
N ASP A 292 4.32 20.01 2.36
CA ASP A 292 5.52 20.02 3.21
C ASP A 292 5.36 19.14 4.45
N GLN A 293 4.19 19.17 5.11
CA GLN A 293 3.89 18.24 6.21
C GLN A 293 3.89 16.78 5.76
N ARG A 294 3.42 16.49 4.54
CA ARG A 294 3.49 15.14 3.96
C ARG A 294 4.94 14.71 3.70
N ARG A 295 5.80 15.63 3.23
CA ARG A 295 7.24 15.37 3.08
C ARG A 295 7.90 15.10 4.42
N GLU A 296 7.54 15.85 5.46
CA GLU A 296 8.04 15.63 6.82
C GLU A 296 7.68 14.23 7.33
N VAL A 297 6.44 13.79 7.15
CA VAL A 297 6.00 12.41 7.44
C VAL A 297 6.86 11.38 6.71
N GLN A 298 7.09 11.54 5.40
CA GLN A 298 7.93 10.63 4.61
C GLN A 298 9.40 10.63 5.07
N GLN A 299 9.94 11.79 5.48
CA GLN A 299 11.29 11.91 6.04
C GLN A 299 11.40 11.19 7.38
N ASN A 300 10.43 11.39 8.28
CA ASN A 300 10.37 10.74 9.58
C ASN A 300 10.30 9.21 9.41
N LEU A 301 9.43 8.71 8.52
CA LEU A 301 9.35 7.30 8.17
C LEU A 301 10.71 6.76 7.68
N THR A 302 11.39 7.50 6.81
CA THR A 302 12.71 7.11 6.27
C THR A 302 13.78 7.02 7.36
N ILE A 303 13.86 8.02 8.23
CA ILE A 303 14.81 8.05 9.37
C ILE A 303 14.54 6.89 10.33
N LEU A 304 13.26 6.57 10.55
CA LEU A 304 12.79 5.44 11.35
C LEU A 304 12.86 4.08 10.63
N LYS A 305 13.44 4.02 9.42
CA LYS A 305 13.64 2.79 8.62
C LYS A 305 12.37 2.17 8.04
N PHE A 306 11.28 2.93 7.93
CA PHE A 306 10.08 2.55 7.20
C PHE A 306 10.08 3.19 5.81
N ASP A 307 10.60 2.47 4.80
CA ASP A 307 10.80 3.03 3.45
C ASP A 307 9.47 3.42 2.73
N PRO A 308 9.20 4.72 2.50
CA PRO A 308 8.01 5.20 1.78
C PRO A 308 8.14 5.14 0.25
N LYS A 309 9.28 4.68 -0.29
CA LYS A 309 9.63 4.69 -1.73
C LYS A 309 9.79 6.09 -2.33
N GLY A 310 10.17 7.06 -1.50
CA GLY A 310 10.44 8.43 -1.93
C GLY A 310 9.92 9.50 -0.96
N VAL A 311 10.45 10.72 -1.07
CA VAL A 311 10.01 11.90 -0.31
C VAL A 311 9.58 12.99 -1.29
N ASP A 312 8.33 12.93 -1.72
CA ASP A 312 7.74 13.77 -2.78
C ASP A 312 6.54 14.62 -2.30
N GLY A 313 6.05 14.35 -1.08
CA GLY A 313 4.87 14.96 -0.48
C GLY A 313 3.56 14.34 -0.93
N ILE A 314 3.59 13.20 -1.63
CA ILE A 314 2.43 12.50 -2.15
C ILE A 314 2.32 11.13 -1.47
N PHE A 315 1.20 10.87 -0.80
CA PHE A 315 0.96 9.58 -0.15
C PHE A 315 0.44 8.53 -1.14
N GLY A 316 1.35 7.99 -1.96
CA GLY A 316 1.10 6.85 -2.85
C GLY A 316 1.21 5.49 -2.16
N PRO A 317 1.14 4.37 -2.91
CA PRO A 317 1.18 3.01 -2.37
C PRO A 317 2.39 2.71 -1.48
N GLY A 318 3.56 3.26 -1.82
CA GLY A 318 4.79 3.12 -1.01
C GLY A 318 4.67 3.75 0.37
N SER A 319 4.18 5.00 0.44
CA SER A 319 3.95 5.72 1.70
C SER A 319 2.86 5.06 2.54
N ARG A 320 1.76 4.60 1.91
CA ARG A 320 0.69 3.85 2.58
C ARG A 320 1.23 2.59 3.26
N GLY A 321 2.03 1.81 2.54
CA GLY A 321 2.69 0.63 3.09
C GLY A 321 3.68 0.96 4.21
N ALA A 322 4.42 2.07 4.12
CA ALA A 322 5.32 2.51 5.17
C ALA A 322 4.58 2.93 6.45
N ILE A 323 3.49 3.69 6.30
CA ILE A 323 2.61 4.09 7.40
C ILE A 323 2.03 2.85 8.09
N ALA A 324 1.51 1.87 7.33
CA ALA A 324 0.98 0.63 7.88
C ALA A 324 2.03 -0.16 8.69
N ARG A 325 3.26 -0.28 8.16
CA ARG A 325 4.37 -0.94 8.87
C ARG A 325 4.76 -0.20 10.14
N TRP A 326 4.83 1.14 10.10
CA TRP A 326 5.09 1.96 11.28
C TRP A 326 3.97 1.83 12.31
N GLN A 327 2.70 1.86 11.89
CA GLN A 327 1.53 1.65 12.74
C GLN A 327 1.61 0.31 13.47
N LYS A 328 1.83 -0.77 12.71
CA LYS A 328 1.98 -2.12 13.26
C LYS A 328 3.14 -2.22 14.25
N ALA A 329 4.30 -1.61 13.95
CA ALA A 329 5.45 -1.60 14.85
C ALA A 329 5.21 -0.84 16.16
N ASN A 330 4.22 0.06 16.18
CA ASN A 330 3.84 0.85 17.35
C ASN A 330 2.55 0.36 18.02
N GLY A 331 2.01 -0.81 17.61
CA GLY A 331 0.80 -1.39 18.18
C GLY A 331 -0.51 -0.69 17.78
N PHE A 332 -0.50 0.09 16.70
CA PHE A 332 -1.70 0.67 16.10
C PHE A 332 -2.30 -0.25 15.03
N ASP A 333 -3.59 -0.07 14.74
CA ASP A 333 -4.23 -0.66 13.57
C ASP A 333 -3.53 -0.18 12.29
N ASP A 334 -3.19 -1.12 11.39
CA ASP A 334 -2.41 -0.89 10.18
C ASP A 334 -3.26 -0.36 9.01
N THR A 335 -4.07 0.65 9.31
CA THR A 335 -5.02 1.29 8.39
C THR A 335 -4.37 1.97 7.19
N SER A 336 -3.04 2.21 7.22
CA SER A 336 -2.29 2.97 6.20
C SER A 336 -2.57 4.47 6.14
N TYR A 337 -3.43 4.99 7.03
CA TYR A 337 -3.79 6.40 7.14
C TYR A 337 -3.47 6.91 8.55
N LEU A 338 -2.93 8.12 8.65
CA LEU A 338 -2.50 8.68 9.93
C LEU A 338 -3.62 9.48 10.61
N THR A 339 -3.84 9.20 11.89
CA THR A 339 -4.61 10.09 12.77
C THR A 339 -3.74 11.23 13.32
N ARG A 340 -4.34 12.27 13.91
CA ARG A 340 -3.58 13.38 14.54
C ARG A 340 -2.64 12.89 15.65
N ALA A 341 -3.11 11.95 16.47
CA ALA A 341 -2.31 11.36 17.53
C ALA A 341 -1.11 10.57 16.96
N GLN A 342 -1.35 9.76 15.93
CA GLN A 342 -0.30 9.01 15.24
C GLN A 342 0.71 9.92 14.54
N LEU A 343 0.26 10.99 13.89
CA LEU A 343 1.14 12.01 13.30
C LEU A 343 2.07 12.63 14.35
N THR A 344 1.51 13.00 15.51
CA THR A 344 2.30 13.56 16.62
C THR A 344 3.35 12.57 17.13
N ALA A 345 2.96 11.29 17.31
CA ALA A 345 3.88 10.24 17.73
C ALA A 345 4.97 9.98 16.70
N LEU A 346 4.63 9.94 15.40
CA LEU A 346 5.58 9.74 14.31
C LEU A 346 6.60 10.89 14.24
N SER A 347 6.14 12.14 14.33
CA SER A 347 7.04 13.31 14.33
C SER A 347 7.96 13.30 15.55
N ALA A 348 7.45 13.05 16.75
CA ALA A 348 8.28 12.97 17.95
C ALA A 348 9.36 11.86 17.87
N GLN A 349 9.02 10.70 17.31
CA GLN A 349 9.99 9.63 17.07
C GLN A 349 11.05 10.02 16.02
N GLY A 350 10.61 10.64 14.92
CA GLY A 350 11.47 11.13 13.86
C GLY A 350 12.47 12.17 14.35
N GLU A 351 12.00 13.16 15.10
CA GLU A 351 12.82 14.21 15.73
C GLU A 351 13.86 13.61 16.69
N LYS A 352 13.43 12.69 17.57
CA LYS A 352 14.35 12.00 18.48
C LYS A 352 15.44 11.26 17.72
N ARG A 353 15.07 10.49 16.69
CA ARG A 353 16.05 9.72 15.91
C ARG A 353 16.97 10.62 15.09
N ALA A 354 16.47 11.74 14.57
CA ALA A 354 17.29 12.73 13.89
C ALA A 354 18.32 13.36 14.83
N ALA A 355 17.93 13.68 16.06
CA ALA A 355 18.84 14.19 17.08
C ALA A 355 19.92 13.17 17.47
N GLU A 356 19.57 11.90 17.63
CA GLU A 356 20.52 10.82 17.88
C GLU A 356 21.53 10.68 16.74
N LEU A 357 21.07 10.64 15.48
CA LEU A 357 21.94 10.54 14.31
C LEU A 357 22.89 11.73 14.19
N LYS A 358 22.41 12.95 14.50
CA LYS A 358 23.24 14.15 14.53
C LYS A 358 24.33 14.04 15.60
N ALA A 359 23.97 13.63 16.82
CA ALA A 359 24.94 13.45 17.90
C ALA A 359 25.97 12.34 17.59
N GLU A 360 25.53 11.23 16.98
CA GLU A 360 26.42 10.17 16.51
C GLU A 360 27.41 10.67 15.44
N ALA A 361 26.94 11.49 14.50
CA ALA A 361 27.79 12.09 13.45
C ALA A 361 28.79 13.10 14.03
N GLU A 362 28.36 13.98 14.93
CA GLU A 362 29.22 14.94 15.63
C GLU A 362 30.29 14.22 16.47
N ALA A 363 29.92 13.17 17.21
CA ALA A 363 30.86 12.38 17.98
C ALA A 363 31.88 11.66 17.08
N ARG A 364 31.45 11.16 15.93
CA ARG A 364 32.35 10.55 14.93
C ARG A 364 33.32 11.59 14.36
N GLN A 365 32.83 12.75 13.97
CA GLN A 365 33.67 13.83 13.44
C GLN A 365 34.67 14.31 14.48
N ALA A 366 34.23 14.55 15.72
CA ALA A 366 35.12 14.94 16.82
C ALA A 366 36.25 13.93 17.05
N LYS A 367 35.96 12.62 16.90
CA LYS A 367 36.98 11.56 16.98
C LYS A 367 37.98 11.61 15.82
N ILE A 368 37.49 11.84 14.59
CA ILE A 368 38.36 12.02 13.41
C ILE A 368 39.26 13.24 13.62
N ASP A 369 38.70 14.37 14.01
CA ASP A 369 39.41 15.62 14.28
C ASP A 369 40.47 15.47 15.40
N GLN A 370 40.17 14.67 16.42
CA GLN A 370 41.12 14.35 17.48
C GLN A 370 42.29 13.51 16.95
N GLN A 371 42.01 12.51 16.10
CA GLN A 371 43.03 11.66 15.48
C GLN A 371 43.88 12.42 14.46
N ASP A 372 43.27 13.35 13.72
CA ASP A 372 43.95 14.29 12.82
C ASP A 372 44.92 15.17 13.60
N ARG A 373 44.43 15.89 14.63
CA ARG A 373 45.28 16.72 15.52
C ARG A 373 46.43 15.95 16.13
N ALA A 374 46.19 14.75 16.64
CA ALA A 374 47.24 13.92 17.21
C ALA A 374 48.30 13.52 16.17
N TYR A 375 47.89 13.24 14.93
CA TYR A 375 48.82 12.91 13.86
C TYR A 375 49.60 14.13 13.39
N TRP A 376 48.96 15.30 13.27
CA TRP A 376 49.63 16.57 13.00
C TRP A 376 50.72 16.89 14.03
N GLU A 377 50.41 16.74 15.32
CA GLU A 377 51.38 16.93 16.41
C GLU A 377 52.60 16.00 16.29
N GLN A 378 52.40 14.79 15.75
CA GLN A 378 53.47 13.80 15.56
C GLN A 378 54.32 14.06 14.31
N THR A 379 53.71 14.43 13.19
CA THR A 379 54.40 14.48 11.88
C THR A 379 54.57 15.88 11.32
N GLY A 380 53.51 16.69 11.28
CA GLY A 380 53.51 17.95 10.55
C GLY A 380 53.95 19.18 11.36
N LYS A 381 53.86 19.12 12.69
CA LYS A 381 54.15 20.26 13.57
C LYS A 381 55.58 20.81 13.44
N ALA A 382 56.56 19.93 13.28
CA ALA A 382 57.96 20.30 13.09
C ALA A 382 58.19 21.11 11.80
N GLY A 383 57.29 20.97 10.81
CA GLY A 383 57.33 21.73 9.56
C GLY A 383 58.34 21.24 8.55
N ASP A 384 58.87 20.02 8.69
CA ASP A 384 59.77 19.40 7.72
C ASP A 384 59.01 18.78 6.53
N GLU A 385 59.62 18.80 5.34
CA GLU A 385 59.00 18.34 4.09
C GLU A 385 58.47 16.90 4.18
N ALA A 386 59.20 16.00 4.84
CA ALA A 386 58.82 14.60 4.98
C ALA A 386 57.57 14.45 5.87
N GLY A 387 57.55 15.12 7.02
CA GLY A 387 56.42 15.16 7.94
C GLY A 387 55.16 15.79 7.34
N LEU A 388 55.30 16.91 6.63
CA LEU A 388 54.20 17.60 5.93
C LEU A 388 53.59 16.73 4.83
N ARG A 389 54.41 16.10 3.99
CA ARG A 389 53.93 15.15 2.95
C ARG A 389 53.29 13.91 3.55
N ALA A 390 53.81 13.39 4.66
CA ALA A 390 53.22 12.25 5.37
C ALA A 390 51.84 12.60 5.95
N TYR A 391 51.68 13.81 6.51
CA TYR A 391 50.40 14.34 6.96
C TYR A 391 49.37 14.42 5.80
N LEU A 392 49.71 15.13 4.72
CA LEU A 392 48.83 15.31 3.56
C LEU A 392 48.44 14.00 2.89
N LYS A 393 49.33 13.00 2.90
CA LYS A 393 49.01 11.67 2.39
C LYS A 393 47.94 10.94 3.20
N LYS A 394 47.89 11.14 4.52
CA LYS A 394 46.94 10.47 5.42
C LYS A 394 45.65 11.27 5.60
N TYR A 395 45.74 12.59 5.67
CA TYR A 395 44.62 13.51 5.85
C TYR A 395 44.66 14.60 4.77
N PRO A 396 44.31 14.27 3.51
CA PRO A 396 44.36 15.24 2.40
C PRO A 396 43.38 16.41 2.57
N ASP A 397 42.24 16.17 3.21
CA ASP A 397 41.22 17.18 3.55
C ASP A 397 41.13 17.42 5.07
N GLY A 398 42.24 17.18 5.78
CA GLY A 398 42.32 17.31 7.23
C GLY A 398 42.32 18.76 7.72
N LEU A 399 42.19 18.94 9.03
CA LEU A 399 42.16 20.24 9.71
C LEU A 399 43.39 21.11 9.42
N PHE A 400 44.54 20.50 9.11
CA PHE A 400 45.79 21.20 8.85
C PHE A 400 46.28 21.04 7.40
N ALA A 401 45.46 20.52 6.49
CA ALA A 401 45.88 20.24 5.12
C ALA A 401 46.31 21.51 4.38
N GLU A 402 45.52 22.58 4.45
CA GLU A 402 45.86 23.88 3.84
C GLU A 402 47.19 24.43 4.39
N LEU A 403 47.34 24.43 5.72
CA LEU A 403 48.57 24.88 6.38
C LEU A 403 49.79 24.03 5.98
N ALA A 404 49.61 22.71 5.86
CA ALA A 404 50.68 21.81 5.49
C ALA A 404 51.13 22.03 4.04
N GLN A 405 50.18 22.24 3.13
CA GLN A 405 50.46 22.54 1.72
C GLN A 405 51.18 23.88 1.58
N GLU A 406 50.70 24.94 2.26
CA GLU A 406 51.35 26.26 2.24
C GLU A 406 52.82 26.18 2.68
N ARG A 407 53.10 25.43 3.76
CA ARG A 407 54.47 25.24 4.25
C ARG A 407 55.33 24.46 3.26
N LEU A 408 54.77 23.43 2.63
CA LEU A 408 55.47 22.62 1.63
C LEU A 408 55.82 23.45 0.39
N ASP A 409 54.87 24.24 -0.10
CA ASP A 409 55.07 25.13 -1.25
C ASP A 409 56.17 26.16 -0.97
N LYS A 410 56.25 26.67 0.26
CA LYS A 410 57.34 27.56 0.69
C LYS A 410 58.70 26.86 0.65
N ILE A 411 58.82 25.65 1.19
CA ILE A 411 60.08 24.87 1.17
C ILE A 411 60.52 24.61 -0.28
N GLU A 412 59.57 24.25 -1.15
CA GLU A 412 59.85 24.02 -2.57
C GLU A 412 60.24 25.31 -3.30
N ALA A 413 59.62 26.44 -2.97
CA ALA A 413 60.01 27.75 -3.49
C ALA A 413 61.43 28.15 -3.05
N ASP A 414 61.74 28.06 -1.75
CA ASP A 414 63.05 28.38 -1.19
C ASP A 414 64.15 27.50 -1.85
N ARG A 415 63.89 26.20 -2.03
CA ARG A 415 64.79 25.28 -2.75
C ARG A 415 65.02 25.70 -4.20
N ARG A 416 63.97 26.12 -4.91
CA ARG A 416 64.10 26.59 -6.30
C ARG A 416 64.96 27.86 -6.36
N ASP A 417 64.76 28.79 -5.44
CA ASP A 417 65.53 30.04 -5.37
C ASP A 417 67.00 29.78 -5.03
N GLU A 418 67.29 28.84 -4.11
CA GLU A 418 68.65 28.38 -3.82
C GLU A 418 69.31 27.72 -5.05
N ALA A 419 68.59 26.82 -5.73
CA ALA A 419 69.09 26.15 -6.93
C ALA A 419 69.40 27.15 -8.07
N GLN A 420 68.54 28.15 -8.26
CA GLN A 420 68.75 29.24 -9.20
C GLN A 420 69.93 30.14 -8.79
N SER A 421 70.11 30.41 -7.50
CA SER A 421 71.24 31.20 -7.00
C SER A 421 72.57 30.47 -7.18
N ALA A 422 72.59 29.15 -6.92
CA ALA A 422 73.74 28.30 -7.20
C ALA A 422 74.04 28.24 -8.71
N ASP A 423 73.01 28.16 -9.56
CA ASP A 423 73.15 28.26 -11.03
C ASP A 423 73.86 29.56 -11.43
N ARG A 424 73.35 30.67 -10.90
CA ARG A 424 73.88 31.99 -11.16
C ARG A 424 75.33 32.13 -10.70
N ALA A 425 75.69 31.55 -9.56
CA ALA A 425 77.06 31.56 -9.05
C ALA A 425 78.02 30.79 -9.97
N ASP A 426 77.65 29.56 -10.38
CA ASP A 426 78.45 28.75 -11.30
C ASP A 426 78.62 29.46 -12.66
N TRP A 427 77.55 30.10 -13.15
CA TRP A 427 77.59 30.94 -14.34
C TRP A 427 78.54 32.14 -14.19
N ASP A 428 78.50 32.85 -13.06
CA ASP A 428 79.38 33.98 -12.82
C ASP A 428 80.85 33.56 -12.70
N VAL A 429 81.15 32.35 -12.21
CA VAL A 429 82.49 31.76 -12.22
C VAL A 429 82.93 31.50 -13.67
N ALA A 430 82.09 30.85 -14.47
CA ALA A 430 82.40 30.56 -15.87
C ALA A 430 82.64 31.83 -16.70
N ARG A 431 81.80 32.85 -16.48
CA ARG A 431 81.91 34.16 -17.13
C ARG A 431 83.17 34.92 -16.72
N LYS A 432 83.61 34.83 -15.47
CA LYS A 432 84.85 35.48 -15.00
C LYS A 432 86.10 34.84 -15.59
N ALA A 433 86.11 33.52 -15.76
CA ALA A 433 87.22 32.80 -16.39
C ALA A 433 87.27 33.02 -17.91
N ASP A 434 86.11 33.11 -18.55
CA ASP A 434 85.93 33.37 -19.99
C ASP A 434 86.72 32.43 -20.91
N THR A 435 86.70 31.13 -20.59
CA THR A 435 87.34 30.08 -21.41
C THR A 435 86.32 29.06 -21.90
N ILE A 436 86.63 28.38 -23.02
CA ILE A 436 85.78 27.29 -23.53
C ILE A 436 85.61 26.18 -22.49
N ALA A 437 86.64 25.87 -21.71
CA ALA A 437 86.59 24.85 -20.66
C ALA A 437 85.61 25.23 -19.54
N SER A 438 85.71 26.45 -19.01
CA SER A 438 84.84 26.91 -17.93
C SER A 438 83.35 26.95 -18.30
N TYR A 439 83.01 27.32 -19.54
CA TYR A 439 81.62 27.28 -20.00
C TYR A 439 81.10 25.84 -20.22
N ARG A 440 81.96 24.91 -20.64
CA ARG A 440 81.59 23.48 -20.75
C ARG A 440 81.38 22.84 -19.38
N ASP A 441 82.22 23.18 -18.41
CA ASP A 441 82.07 22.72 -17.02
C ASP A 441 80.76 23.22 -16.41
N TYR A 442 80.40 24.49 -16.67
CA TYR A 442 79.09 25.04 -16.30
C TYR A 442 77.93 24.28 -16.96
N LEU A 443 78.00 24.02 -18.27
CA LEU A 443 76.98 23.25 -18.99
C LEU A 443 76.84 21.81 -18.48
N ALA A 444 77.91 21.22 -17.96
CA ALA A 444 77.92 19.87 -17.39
C ALA A 444 77.54 19.83 -15.89
N SER A 445 77.45 20.97 -15.22
CA SER A 445 77.18 21.06 -13.78
C SER A 445 75.79 20.54 -13.38
N ARG A 446 74.83 20.55 -14.33
CA ARG A 446 73.42 20.20 -14.09
C ARG A 446 72.73 19.83 -15.40
N SER A 447 71.59 19.14 -15.30
CA SER A 447 70.85 18.62 -16.46
C SER A 447 70.21 19.71 -17.34
N ASP A 448 69.85 20.85 -16.76
CA ASP A 448 69.24 21.99 -17.48
C ASP A 448 69.64 23.34 -16.85
N PRO A 449 70.82 23.89 -17.18
CA PRO A 449 71.31 25.14 -16.62
C PRO A 449 70.61 26.38 -17.20
N ALA A 450 70.32 27.36 -16.34
CA ALA A 450 69.57 28.57 -16.71
C ALA A 450 70.23 29.42 -17.81
N PHE A 451 71.57 29.43 -17.91
CA PHE A 451 72.35 30.22 -18.88
C PHE A 451 72.95 29.35 -20.00
N LYS A 452 72.29 28.22 -20.33
CA LYS A 452 72.76 27.28 -21.34
C LYS A 452 73.02 27.94 -22.70
N ALA A 453 72.05 28.72 -23.19
CA ALA A 453 72.14 29.36 -24.50
C ALA A 453 73.28 30.38 -24.56
N GLU A 454 73.48 31.15 -23.48
CA GLU A 454 74.55 32.13 -23.36
C GLU A 454 75.92 31.47 -23.29
N ALA A 455 76.05 30.36 -22.56
CA ALA A 455 77.28 29.57 -22.49
C ALA A 455 77.64 28.95 -23.86
N GLU A 456 76.68 28.36 -24.56
CA GLU A 456 76.88 27.77 -25.90
C GLU A 456 77.29 28.83 -26.93
N ALA A 457 76.63 30.00 -26.92
CA ALA A 457 76.97 31.11 -27.80
C ALA A 457 78.40 31.62 -27.56
N ARG A 458 78.82 31.77 -26.28
CA ARG A 458 80.17 32.24 -25.95
C ARG A 458 81.25 31.21 -26.30
N ILE A 459 80.97 29.91 -26.14
CA ILE A 459 81.86 28.84 -26.60
C ILE A 459 82.08 28.95 -28.12
N ALA A 460 81.03 29.12 -28.91
CA ALA A 460 81.14 29.24 -30.36
C ALA A 460 82.00 30.44 -30.79
N GLU A 461 81.82 31.59 -30.12
CA GLU A 461 82.62 32.78 -30.38
C GLU A 461 84.10 32.58 -30.04
N LEU A 462 84.41 32.05 -28.85
CA LEU A 462 85.79 31.77 -28.44
C LEU A 462 86.46 30.72 -29.34
N GLN A 463 85.71 29.72 -29.80
CA GLN A 463 86.19 28.74 -30.77
C GLN A 463 86.53 29.39 -32.11
N GLN A 464 85.67 30.28 -32.60
CA GLN A 464 85.92 31.01 -33.85
C GLN A 464 87.15 31.91 -33.71
N GLN A 465 87.32 32.61 -32.58
CA GLN A 465 88.49 33.44 -32.31
C GLN A 465 89.78 32.61 -32.26
N ASN A 466 89.77 31.47 -31.57
CA ASN A 466 90.91 30.55 -31.54
C ASN A 466 91.23 30.01 -32.93
N GLN A 467 90.24 29.55 -33.69
CA GLN A 467 90.43 29.09 -35.07
C GLN A 467 90.99 30.18 -35.98
N GLN A 468 90.54 31.42 -35.80
CA GLN A 468 91.02 32.56 -36.58
C GLN A 468 92.47 32.91 -36.21
N SER A 469 92.85 32.82 -34.94
CA SER A 469 94.24 32.95 -34.48
C SER A 469 95.11 31.84 -35.06
N ASP A 470 94.70 30.58 -34.93
CA ASP A 470 95.42 29.41 -35.45
C ASP A 470 95.61 29.50 -36.98
N ALA A 471 94.57 29.95 -37.69
CA ALA A 471 94.63 30.19 -39.14
C ALA A 471 95.59 31.33 -39.50
N MET A 472 95.62 32.41 -38.72
CA MET A 472 96.60 33.50 -38.91
C MET A 472 98.03 33.04 -38.65
N ASP A 473 98.27 32.25 -37.61
CA ASP A 473 99.59 31.69 -37.29
C ASP A 473 100.07 30.71 -38.36
N ALA A 474 99.17 29.83 -38.83
CA ALA A 474 99.45 28.92 -39.94
C ALA A 474 99.73 29.67 -41.25
N ALA A 475 98.99 30.75 -41.53
CA ALA A 475 99.21 31.57 -42.72
C ALA A 475 100.53 32.36 -42.64
N ALA A 476 100.90 32.86 -41.46
CA ALA A 476 102.20 33.48 -41.21
C ALA A 476 103.35 32.50 -41.44
N ALA A 477 103.23 31.26 -40.95
CA ALA A 477 104.21 30.20 -41.17
C ALA A 477 104.34 29.82 -42.65
N LYS A 478 103.22 29.74 -43.39
CA LYS A 478 103.22 29.49 -44.84
C LYS A 478 103.92 30.59 -45.62
N GLU A 479 103.68 31.87 -45.29
CA GLU A 479 104.36 32.99 -45.93
C GLU A 479 105.87 32.97 -45.65
N ALA A 480 106.27 32.67 -44.41
CA ALA A 480 107.68 32.53 -44.05
C ALA A 480 108.37 31.44 -44.88
N ALA A 481 107.67 30.32 -45.15
CA ALA A 481 108.18 29.23 -45.97
C ALA A 481 108.36 29.57 -47.47
N LEU A 482 107.70 30.62 -47.98
CA LEU A 482 107.91 31.09 -49.36
C LEU A 482 109.29 31.71 -49.58
N ASN A 483 109.97 32.10 -48.50
CA ASN A 483 111.33 32.66 -48.50
C ASN A 483 111.54 33.75 -49.57
N LEU A 484 110.56 34.65 -49.73
CA LEU A 484 110.56 35.66 -50.77
C LEU A 484 111.69 36.69 -50.52
N PRO A 485 112.57 36.96 -51.50
CA PRO A 485 113.60 37.98 -51.37
C PRO A 485 112.96 39.38 -51.28
N GLY A 486 113.66 40.34 -50.64
CA GLY A 486 113.13 41.69 -50.40
C GLY A 486 112.59 42.38 -51.67
N VAL A 487 113.27 42.19 -52.81
CA VAL A 487 112.83 42.71 -54.12
C VAL A 487 111.47 42.14 -54.55
N ALA A 488 111.21 40.85 -54.30
CA ALA A 488 109.92 40.23 -54.61
C ALA A 488 108.80 40.75 -53.70
N LYS A 489 109.10 41.04 -52.42
CA LYS A 489 108.15 41.65 -51.48
C LYS A 489 107.79 43.09 -51.90
N SER A 490 108.77 43.89 -52.29
CA SER A 490 108.50 45.25 -52.82
C SER A 490 107.66 45.22 -54.11
N LEU A 491 107.83 44.21 -54.97
CA LEU A 491 107.01 44.05 -56.18
C LEU A 491 105.55 43.74 -55.83
N VAL A 492 105.30 42.89 -54.84
CA VAL A 492 103.95 42.61 -54.31
C VAL A 492 103.30 43.90 -53.81
N GLU A 493 104.01 44.69 -52.99
CA GLU A 493 103.51 45.99 -52.51
C GLU A 493 103.23 46.97 -53.65
N GLN A 494 104.15 47.11 -54.60
CA GLN A 494 103.94 47.97 -55.76
C GLN A 494 102.68 47.55 -56.55
N ARG A 495 102.44 46.25 -56.68
CA ARG A 495 101.26 45.72 -57.38
C ARG A 495 99.97 46.01 -56.63
N LEU A 496 99.95 45.79 -55.31
CA LEU A 496 98.82 46.13 -54.45
C LEU A 496 98.53 47.65 -54.50
N ALA A 497 99.57 48.49 -54.60
CA ALA A 497 99.41 49.95 -54.76
C ALA A 497 98.80 50.33 -56.12
N GLN A 498 99.24 49.70 -57.22
CA GLN A 498 98.66 49.90 -58.55
C GLN A 498 97.18 49.51 -58.61
N MET A 499 96.78 48.47 -57.88
CA MET A 499 95.38 48.06 -57.74
C MET A 499 94.57 48.98 -56.80
N GLY A 500 95.17 50.06 -56.28
CA GLY A 500 94.51 51.00 -55.37
C GLY A 500 94.24 50.45 -53.96
N LEU A 501 94.84 49.31 -53.59
CA LEU A 501 94.58 48.64 -52.31
C LEU A 501 95.34 49.23 -51.10
N LYS A 502 96.18 50.24 -51.35
CA LYS A 502 96.90 51.07 -50.36
C LYS A 502 97.75 50.25 -49.37
N PRO A 503 98.83 49.59 -49.83
CA PRO A 503 99.73 48.83 -48.96
C PRO A 503 100.61 49.72 -48.08
N GLY A 504 100.74 51.01 -48.35
CA GLY A 504 101.62 51.91 -47.60
C GLY A 504 102.89 52.23 -48.39
N LYS A 505 104.04 52.33 -47.71
CA LYS A 505 105.34 52.54 -48.36
C LYS A 505 105.78 51.23 -49.03
N VAL A 506 106.33 51.35 -50.24
CA VAL A 506 106.85 50.19 -51.00
C VAL A 506 108.32 50.03 -50.65
N ASP A 507 108.62 49.26 -49.61
CA ASP A 507 109.98 49.08 -49.07
C ASP A 507 110.35 47.60 -48.85
N GLY A 508 109.44 46.66 -49.16
CA GLY A 508 109.64 45.23 -49.02
C GLY A 508 109.43 44.69 -47.60
N VAL A 509 108.93 45.52 -46.67
CA VAL A 509 108.60 45.12 -45.30
C VAL A 509 107.08 45.09 -45.11
N PHE A 510 106.51 43.89 -44.96
CA PHE A 510 105.06 43.72 -44.81
C PHE A 510 104.55 44.12 -43.43
N ASP A 511 104.30 45.42 -43.25
CA ASP A 511 103.73 46.02 -42.05
C ASP A 511 102.19 45.87 -41.99
N LYS A 512 101.57 46.46 -40.95
CA LYS A 512 100.11 46.38 -40.75
C LYS A 512 99.31 46.92 -41.94
N ASP A 513 99.85 47.87 -42.70
CA ASP A 513 99.18 48.47 -43.86
C ASP A 513 99.26 47.52 -45.06
N THR A 514 100.44 46.94 -45.30
CA THR A 514 100.61 45.89 -46.32
C THR A 514 99.77 44.66 -46.03
N ARG A 515 99.72 44.19 -44.76
CA ARG A 515 98.85 43.07 -44.33
C ARG A 515 97.37 43.32 -44.62
N ARG A 516 96.89 44.54 -44.37
CA ARG A 516 95.50 44.92 -44.70
C ARG A 516 95.27 44.96 -46.20
N ALA A 517 96.23 45.45 -46.98
CA ALA A 517 96.13 45.44 -48.44
C ALA A 517 96.11 44.01 -49.01
N ILE A 518 96.93 43.11 -48.48
CA ILE A 518 96.91 41.68 -48.82
C ILE A 518 95.56 41.05 -48.49
N ARG A 519 94.98 41.31 -47.29
CA ARG A 519 93.63 40.81 -46.95
C ARG A 519 92.56 41.30 -47.92
N ARG A 520 92.58 42.58 -48.29
CA ARG A 520 91.64 43.16 -49.25
C ARG A 520 91.77 42.48 -50.62
N TYR A 521 93.01 42.24 -51.05
CA TYR A 521 93.28 41.51 -52.28
C TYR A 521 92.75 40.08 -52.22
N GLN A 522 93.05 39.33 -51.16
CA GLN A 522 92.57 37.96 -50.96
C GLN A 522 91.03 37.89 -50.96
N THR A 523 90.39 38.82 -50.24
CA THR A 523 88.92 38.92 -50.20
C THR A 523 88.34 39.20 -51.59
N ALA A 524 88.92 40.14 -52.35
CA ALA A 524 88.46 40.48 -53.70
C ALA A 524 88.69 39.33 -54.71
N GLY A 525 89.70 38.49 -54.47
CA GLY A 525 90.04 37.33 -55.29
C GLY A 525 89.35 36.02 -54.89
N GLY A 526 88.49 36.03 -53.86
CA GLY A 526 87.85 34.81 -53.33
C GLY A 526 88.80 33.86 -52.61
N LEU A 527 89.98 34.34 -52.20
CA LEU A 527 90.97 33.61 -51.40
C LEU A 527 90.72 33.83 -49.90
N GLU A 528 91.27 32.94 -49.07
CA GLU A 528 91.19 33.08 -47.62
C GLU A 528 91.91 34.37 -47.15
N ALA A 529 91.16 35.29 -46.55
CA ALA A 529 91.61 36.65 -46.23
C ALA A 529 92.49 36.73 -44.96
N THR A 530 93.57 35.97 -44.93
CA THR A 530 94.50 35.85 -43.79
C THR A 530 95.41 37.09 -43.65
N GLY A 531 95.75 37.74 -44.76
CA GLY A 531 96.68 38.87 -44.83
C GLY A 531 98.14 38.47 -44.95
N TYR A 532 98.39 37.18 -45.12
CA TYR A 532 99.70 36.60 -45.39
C TYR A 532 99.68 35.99 -46.78
N LEU A 533 100.79 36.09 -47.50
CA LEU A 533 100.92 35.52 -48.83
C LEU A 533 101.10 34.00 -48.77
N ASP A 534 100.39 33.28 -49.63
CA ASP A 534 100.66 31.89 -49.97
C ASP A 534 101.04 31.77 -51.46
N GLN A 535 101.41 30.56 -51.90
CA GLN A 535 101.82 30.33 -53.30
C GLN A 535 100.72 30.74 -54.29
N ALA A 536 99.45 30.50 -53.95
CA ALA A 536 98.31 30.87 -54.79
C ALA A 536 98.13 32.39 -54.88
N THR A 537 98.22 33.11 -53.76
CA THR A 537 98.11 34.57 -53.69
C THR A 537 99.25 35.23 -54.48
N VAL A 538 100.48 34.74 -54.36
CA VAL A 538 101.65 35.24 -55.13
C VAL A 538 101.46 34.94 -56.62
N ALA A 539 101.09 33.71 -56.98
CA ALA A 539 100.86 33.34 -58.37
C ALA A 539 99.77 34.20 -59.01
N GLN A 540 98.66 34.47 -58.31
CA GLN A 540 97.56 35.28 -58.84
C GLN A 540 97.92 36.78 -58.96
N LEU A 541 98.67 37.32 -57.98
CA LEU A 541 99.19 38.70 -58.03
C LEU A 541 100.12 38.92 -59.24
N LEU A 542 100.89 37.89 -59.60
CA LEU A 542 101.83 37.91 -60.72
C LEU A 542 101.19 37.52 -62.05
N ALA A 543 100.20 36.62 -62.08
CA ALA A 543 99.53 36.14 -63.28
C ALA A 543 98.53 37.16 -63.88
N GLY A 544 97.96 38.04 -63.06
CA GLY A 544 97.16 39.18 -63.54
C GLY A 544 97.95 40.21 -64.36
N ALA A 545 99.22 39.96 -64.67
CA ALA A 545 100.09 40.79 -65.51
C ALA A 545 100.03 40.48 -67.02
N ILE A 546 99.30 39.43 -67.46
CA ILE A 546 99.33 39.00 -68.88
C ILE A 546 98.01 39.27 -69.65
N GLY A 547 96.97 39.80 -69.01
CA GLY A 547 95.67 39.98 -69.68
C GLY A 547 94.90 41.24 -69.26
N ALA A 548 95.29 42.40 -69.78
CA ALA A 548 94.42 43.52 -70.17
C ALA A 548 95.31 44.68 -70.65
N ARG A 549 95.26 44.96 -71.96
CA ARG A 549 95.71 46.22 -72.57
C ARG A 549 94.57 47.22 -72.55
#